data_AF-A0A663F3F9-F1
#
_entry.id   AF-A0A663F3F9-F1
#
_cell.length_a   1.000
_cell.length_b   1.000
_cell.length_c   1.000
_cell.angle_alpha   90.00
_cell.angle_beta   90.00
_cell.angle_gamma   90.00
#
_symmetry.space_group_name_H-M   'P 1'
#
loop_
_entity.id
_entity.type
_entity.pdbx_description
1 polymer ?
#
loop_
_entity_poly.entity_id
_entity_poly.type
_entity_poly.pdbx_seq_one_letter_code
_entity_poly.pdbx_strand_id
1 'polypeptide(L)'
;MEGAGALLARCPAGGLGVTVCAAAAAGLLLYRIARRKKPTHVTVNCWFCNQDTVVPYGNRNCWDCPNCEQYNGFQENGDYNKPIPAQYMEHLNHVVSGGTTFCDPTKPQQWVSSQILLCKKCNNHQTTKIKQLASFSPREEGKYDEEIEVYKHHLEQTYKLCRPCQAAVEYYIKHQNRQLRALLLSHHFKRRETDKTYAQNLCSSSSSASITTPAQVIFLRFLAFLSCAFLVLMALYGSGDPFSLSAAVPAPVSSDPASIRNRTGTSSHTDLENDTSVTVAGWRELLRLLPEQMVENLSAAWAYGKNHQIAVAVLGLFTCLLAMFLAGRIRLRRIDAFASVLWFVVMSLHLAERYLKMETPNWLDTAKFGTTSLCCLVGFTAAVATRKSTGHRRYRPRS
;
A
#
# COMPACT_ATOMS: atom_id res chain seq x y z
N MET A 1 16.15 58.02 28.42
CA MET A 1 17.01 58.79 27.50
C MET A 1 16.47 58.61 26.10
N GLU A 2 15.25 59.08 25.81
CA GLU A 2 14.93 60.50 25.52
C GLU A 2 15.81 61.06 24.41
N GLY A 3 15.19 61.41 23.27
CA GLY A 3 15.87 62.16 22.19
C GLY A 3 15.83 61.52 20.80
N ALA A 4 14.74 60.87 20.38
CA ALA A 4 14.57 60.44 18.98
C ALA A 4 13.36 61.09 18.27
N GLY A 5 12.83 62.18 18.82
CA GLY A 5 11.62 62.86 18.31
C GLY A 5 11.85 64.17 17.55
N ALA A 6 13.08 64.65 17.39
CA ALA A 6 13.31 66.06 17.03
C ALA A 6 14.23 66.29 15.81
N LEU A 7 14.26 65.38 14.83
CA LEU A 7 15.00 65.61 13.57
C LEU A 7 14.18 65.38 12.28
N LEU A 8 12.85 65.30 12.39
CA LEU A 8 11.94 65.22 11.24
C LEU A 8 11.04 66.46 11.08
N ALA A 9 11.39 67.59 11.71
CA ALA A 9 10.61 68.81 11.68
C ALA A 9 11.40 70.00 11.13
N ARG A 10 11.80 69.91 9.85
CA ARG A 10 11.93 71.01 8.86
C ARG A 10 12.77 70.54 7.68
N CYS A 11 12.13 69.97 6.66
CA CYS A 11 12.65 70.03 5.30
C CYS A 11 11.75 70.98 4.51
N PRO A 12 12.26 72.10 3.99
CA PRO A 12 11.48 72.98 3.14
C PRO A 12 11.15 72.24 1.84
N ALA A 13 9.91 72.40 1.38
CA ALA A 13 9.43 71.90 0.11
C ALA A 13 10.21 72.55 -1.05
N GLY A 14 11.34 71.93 -1.41
CA GLY A 14 12.17 72.29 -2.55
C GLY A 14 12.93 71.04 -2.99
N GLY A 15 12.98 70.77 -4.30
CA GLY A 15 13.45 69.51 -4.90
C GLY A 15 14.86 69.03 -4.49
N LEU A 16 15.67 69.85 -3.80
CA LEU A 16 16.95 69.46 -3.21
C LEU A 16 16.82 68.69 -1.87
N GLY A 17 15.75 68.87 -1.10
CA GLY A 17 15.60 68.18 0.20
C GLY A 17 15.34 66.69 0.08
N VAL A 18 14.62 66.29 -0.97
CA VAL A 18 14.26 64.89 -1.24
C VAL A 18 15.50 64.07 -1.68
N THR A 19 16.41 64.67 -2.45
CA THR A 19 17.63 64.00 -2.92
C THR A 19 18.64 63.77 -1.80
N VAL A 20 18.77 64.72 -0.86
CA VAL A 20 19.66 64.59 0.30
C VAL A 20 19.17 63.52 1.28
N CYS A 21 17.86 63.47 1.56
CA CYS A 21 17.28 62.42 2.41
C CYS A 21 17.40 61.03 1.78
N ALA A 22 17.22 60.91 0.46
CA ALA A 22 17.40 59.65 -0.25
C ALA A 22 18.86 59.18 -0.24
N ALA A 23 19.83 60.09 -0.42
CA ALA A 23 21.25 59.77 -0.34
C ALA A 23 21.68 59.33 1.08
N ALA A 24 21.16 59.99 2.13
CA ALA A 24 21.42 59.59 3.51
C ALA A 24 20.82 58.21 3.86
N ALA A 25 19.60 57.92 3.38
CA ALA A 25 18.98 56.61 3.55
C ALA A 25 19.75 55.50 2.80
N ALA A 26 20.19 55.77 1.56
CA ALA A 26 21.02 54.85 0.79
C ALA A 26 22.39 54.60 1.45
N GLY A 27 23.03 55.65 1.97
CA GLY A 27 24.28 55.55 2.72
C GLY A 27 24.14 54.74 4.00
N LEU A 28 23.05 54.91 4.75
CA LEU A 28 22.75 54.12 5.94
C LEU A 28 22.48 52.65 5.60
N LEU A 29 21.79 52.39 4.48
CA LEU A 29 21.52 51.03 4.00
C LEU A 29 22.83 50.33 3.59
N LEU A 30 23.69 51.00 2.82
CA LEU A 30 25.00 50.49 2.43
C LEU A 30 25.91 50.25 3.65
N TYR A 31 25.91 51.16 4.63
CA TYR A 31 26.63 50.98 5.89
C TYR A 31 26.12 49.78 6.69
N ARG A 32 24.79 49.58 6.75
CA ARG A 32 24.19 48.40 7.39
C ARG A 32 24.50 47.10 6.64
N ILE A 33 24.55 47.13 5.31
CA ILE A 33 24.94 45.97 4.49
C ILE A 33 26.43 45.64 4.70
N ALA A 34 27.30 46.65 4.66
CA ALA A 34 28.73 46.50 4.87
C ALA A 34 29.09 46.02 6.29
N ARG A 35 28.30 46.39 7.30
CA ARG A 35 28.46 45.93 8.69
C ARG A 35 27.68 44.67 9.05
N ARG A 36 26.98 44.04 8.10
CA ARG A 36 26.38 42.73 8.38
C ARG A 36 27.51 41.74 8.72
N LYS A 37 27.48 41.21 9.94
CA LYS A 37 28.36 40.11 10.33
C LYS A 37 28.11 38.96 9.35
N LYS A 38 29.18 38.46 8.73
CA LYS A 38 29.09 37.26 7.90
C LYS A 38 28.51 36.12 8.75
N PRO A 39 27.64 35.27 8.18
CA PRO A 39 27.14 34.11 8.89
C PRO A 39 28.33 33.25 9.34
N THR A 40 28.36 32.90 10.62
CA THR A 40 29.42 32.04 11.19
C THR A 40 29.15 30.57 10.91
N HIS A 41 27.88 30.21 10.77
CA HIS A 41 27.40 28.85 10.51
C HIS A 41 26.37 28.85 9.39
N VAL A 42 26.20 27.68 8.78
CA VAL A 42 25.22 27.45 7.72
C VAL A 42 24.68 26.03 7.83
N THR A 43 23.39 25.89 7.52
CA THR A 43 22.76 24.58 7.39
C THR A 43 23.12 24.01 6.03
N VAL A 44 23.62 22.78 6.02
CA VAL A 44 24.00 22.02 4.83
C VAL A 44 23.33 20.66 4.87
N ASN A 45 23.03 20.10 3.71
CA ASN A 45 22.44 18.78 3.58
C ASN A 45 23.51 17.76 3.15
N CYS A 46 23.51 16.58 3.76
CA CYS A 46 24.42 15.50 3.38
C CYS A 46 23.94 14.81 2.10
N TRP A 47 24.77 14.76 1.06
CA TRP A 47 24.47 14.09 -0.20
C TRP A 47 24.14 12.60 -0.04
N PHE A 48 24.72 11.92 0.95
CA PHE A 48 24.62 10.46 1.10
C PHE A 48 23.42 10.02 1.93
N CYS A 49 23.19 10.65 3.08
CA CYS A 49 22.10 10.26 4.00
C CYS A 49 20.92 11.23 4.00
N ASN A 50 20.99 12.32 3.21
CA ASN A 50 19.96 13.35 3.10
C ASN A 50 19.52 13.92 4.47
N GLN A 51 20.48 14.06 5.40
CA GLN A 51 20.25 14.68 6.69
C GLN A 51 20.88 16.06 6.72
N ASP A 52 20.14 17.03 7.26
CA ASP A 52 20.64 18.37 7.46
C ASP A 52 21.55 18.41 8.70
N THR A 53 22.63 19.18 8.60
CA THR A 53 23.50 19.49 9.73
C THR A 53 23.98 20.94 9.64
N VAL A 54 24.59 21.42 10.72
CA VAL A 54 25.10 22.79 10.81
C VAL A 54 26.61 22.75 10.87
N VAL A 55 27.26 23.46 9.95
CA VAL A 55 28.72 23.56 9.86
C VAL A 55 29.16 25.02 9.87
N PRO A 56 30.43 25.30 10.24
CA PRO A 56 31.00 26.62 10.03
C PRO A 56 30.88 27.05 8.56
N TYR A 57 30.58 28.33 8.30
CA TYR A 57 30.30 28.82 6.94
C TYR A 57 31.46 28.57 5.95
N GLY A 58 32.71 28.61 6.44
CA GLY A 58 33.90 28.27 5.64
C GLY A 58 33.96 26.81 5.21
N ASN A 59 33.33 25.91 5.96
CA ASN A 59 33.35 24.46 5.76
C ASN A 59 32.11 23.95 5.02
N ARG A 60 31.25 24.83 4.47
CA ARG A 60 30.00 24.44 3.79
C ARG A 60 30.16 23.43 2.65
N ASN A 61 31.37 23.35 2.07
CA ASN A 61 31.76 22.40 1.03
C ASN A 61 33.02 21.59 1.42
N CYS A 62 33.26 21.39 2.71
CA CYS A 62 34.37 20.55 3.20
C CYS A 62 34.06 20.10 4.63
N TRP A 63 33.28 19.04 4.76
CA TRP A 63 32.86 18.53 6.07
C TRP A 63 32.55 17.03 6.01
N ASP A 64 32.76 16.32 7.12
CA ASP A 64 32.35 14.92 7.26
C ASP A 64 31.00 14.87 7.98
N CYS A 65 30.06 14.06 7.47
CA CYS A 65 28.73 14.00 8.01
C CYS A 65 28.71 13.32 9.39
N PRO A 66 28.12 13.93 10.44
CA PRO A 66 28.08 13.31 11.77
C PRO A 66 27.16 12.09 11.87
N ASN A 67 26.31 11.85 10.86
CA ASN A 67 25.35 10.74 10.86
C ASN A 67 25.85 9.50 10.10
N CYS A 68 26.50 9.69 8.94
CA CYS A 68 26.97 8.58 8.10
C CYS A 68 28.49 8.59 7.86
N GLU A 69 29.21 9.53 8.46
CA GLU A 69 30.67 9.65 8.41
C GLU A 69 31.24 9.86 6.99
N GLN A 70 30.39 10.17 6.01
CA GLN A 70 30.80 10.43 4.64
C GLN A 70 31.21 11.90 4.43
N TYR A 71 32.30 12.09 3.70
CA TYR A 71 32.81 13.41 3.34
C TYR A 71 31.92 14.10 2.30
N ASN A 72 31.54 15.35 2.58
CA ASN A 72 30.76 16.23 1.74
C ASN A 72 31.62 17.43 1.32
N GLY A 73 32.15 17.37 0.11
CA GLY A 73 32.95 18.43 -0.48
C GLY A 73 33.23 18.14 -1.95
N PHE A 74 32.61 18.92 -2.84
CA PHE A 74 32.60 18.66 -4.27
C PHE A 74 33.09 19.86 -5.08
N GLN A 75 33.73 19.60 -6.21
CA GLN A 75 34.05 20.58 -7.25
C GLN A 75 32.81 20.83 -8.12
N GLU A 76 32.84 21.85 -8.98
CA GLU A 76 31.71 22.20 -9.86
C GLU A 76 31.36 21.07 -10.85
N ASN A 77 32.33 20.23 -11.21
CA ASN A 77 32.14 19.06 -12.06
C ASN A 77 31.57 17.84 -11.31
N GLY A 78 31.36 17.92 -10.00
CA GLY A 78 30.84 16.83 -9.16
C GLY A 78 31.91 15.94 -8.52
N ASP A 79 33.19 16.10 -8.84
CA ASP A 79 34.28 15.35 -8.19
C ASP A 79 34.51 15.82 -6.75
N TYR A 80 35.18 15.00 -5.94
CA TYR A 80 35.65 15.46 -4.64
C TYR A 80 36.67 16.60 -4.78
N ASN A 81 36.57 17.59 -3.90
CA ASN A 81 37.52 18.70 -3.83
C ASN A 81 38.79 18.38 -3.02
N LYS A 82 38.91 17.14 -2.54
CA LYS A 82 40.12 16.59 -1.95
C LYS A 82 40.32 15.15 -2.46
N PRO A 83 41.56 14.65 -2.55
CA PRO A 83 41.78 13.24 -2.81
C PRO A 83 41.21 12.40 -1.65
N ILE A 84 40.53 11.30 -1.98
CA ILE A 84 40.06 10.31 -1.01
C ILE A 84 40.83 9.00 -1.23
N PRO A 85 41.98 8.79 -0.55
CA PRO A 85 42.82 7.61 -0.77
C PRO A 85 42.09 6.28 -0.62
N ALA A 86 41.12 6.21 0.30
CA ALA A 86 40.30 5.02 0.55
C ALA A 86 39.52 4.54 -0.70
N GLN A 87 39.20 5.43 -1.65
CA GLN A 87 38.58 5.03 -2.92
C GLN A 87 39.48 4.15 -3.80
N TYR A 88 40.79 4.28 -3.65
CA TYR A 88 41.77 3.57 -4.48
C TYR A 88 42.57 2.53 -3.70
N MET A 89 42.58 2.63 -2.37
CA MET A 89 43.37 1.80 -1.47
C MET A 89 42.45 1.08 -0.49
N GLU A 90 42.15 -0.18 -0.79
CA GLU A 90 41.23 -1.02 0.00
C GLU A 90 41.58 -1.07 1.49
N HIS A 91 42.87 -1.12 1.83
CA HIS A 91 43.34 -1.19 3.22
C HIS A 91 43.06 0.07 4.06
N LEU A 92 42.64 1.18 3.43
CA LEU A 92 42.22 2.41 4.10
C LEU A 92 40.71 2.48 4.31
N ASN A 93 39.94 1.53 3.76
CA ASN A 93 38.50 1.44 4.02
C ASN A 93 38.28 0.98 5.46
N HIS A 94 37.58 1.81 6.25
CA HIS A 94 37.15 1.41 7.59
C HIS A 94 35.96 0.45 7.49
N VAL A 95 35.79 -0.39 8.52
CA VAL A 95 34.66 -1.31 8.59
C VAL A 95 33.41 -0.51 8.91
N VAL A 96 32.49 -0.40 7.95
CA VAL A 96 31.12 0.03 8.26
C VAL A 96 30.43 -1.15 8.94
N SER A 97 30.50 -1.23 10.27
CA SER A 97 29.58 -2.06 11.04
C SER A 97 28.19 -1.46 10.88
N GLY A 98 27.50 -1.79 9.79
CA GLY A 98 26.11 -1.40 9.59
C GLY A 98 25.33 -1.79 10.83
N GLY A 99 24.82 -0.79 11.55
CA GLY A 99 24.24 -0.93 12.89
C GLY A 99 23.25 -2.09 12.98
N THR A 100 23.75 -3.25 13.39
CA THR A 100 22.95 -4.38 13.87
C THR A 100 23.83 -5.19 14.80
N THR A 101 23.50 -5.12 16.07
CA THR A 101 24.02 -5.80 17.25
C THR A 101 23.82 -7.32 17.18
N PHE A 102 24.33 -7.97 16.13
CA PHE A 102 24.26 -9.42 15.96
C PHE A 102 25.60 -10.08 15.58
N CYS A 103 26.70 -9.36 15.69
CA CYS A 103 28.03 -9.97 15.62
C CYS A 103 28.60 -10.11 17.04
N ASP A 104 28.85 -11.36 17.42
CA ASP A 104 29.52 -11.75 18.65
C ASP A 104 30.91 -11.08 18.73
N PRO A 105 31.20 -10.26 19.75
CA PRO A 105 32.47 -9.55 19.90
C PRO A 105 33.67 -10.48 20.13
N THR A 106 33.45 -11.78 20.36
CA THR A 106 34.53 -12.75 20.58
C THR A 106 35.14 -13.32 19.30
N LYS A 107 34.58 -13.03 18.12
CA LYS A 107 35.17 -13.46 16.84
C LYS A 107 35.81 -12.26 16.13
N PRO A 108 37.12 -12.29 15.85
CA PRO A 108 37.70 -11.28 14.98
C PRO A 108 37.00 -11.39 13.62
N GLN A 109 36.22 -10.37 13.25
CA GLN A 109 35.80 -10.17 11.86
C GLN A 109 37.03 -9.73 11.07
N GLN A 110 37.98 -10.64 10.87
CA GLN A 110 39.11 -10.42 10.00
C GLN A 110 38.61 -10.61 8.57
N TRP A 111 38.18 -9.51 7.96
CA TRP A 111 37.92 -9.49 6.53
C TRP A 111 39.20 -9.88 5.80
N VAL A 112 39.09 -10.82 4.87
CA VAL A 112 40.22 -11.21 4.04
C VAL A 112 40.32 -10.14 2.95
N SER A 113 41.29 -9.23 3.09
CA SER A 113 41.57 -8.23 2.05
C SER A 113 42.21 -8.88 0.84
N SER A 114 42.13 -8.21 -0.32
CA SER A 114 42.82 -8.67 -1.53
C SER A 114 44.35 -8.84 -1.33
N GLN A 115 44.94 -8.08 -0.41
CA GLN A 115 46.36 -8.17 -0.04
C GLN A 115 46.72 -9.51 0.64
N ILE A 116 45.75 -10.13 1.34
CA ILE A 116 45.94 -11.40 2.03
C ILE A 116 45.54 -12.56 1.10
N LEU A 117 44.53 -12.36 0.25
CA LEU A 117 43.96 -13.42 -0.62
C LEU A 117 44.76 -13.65 -1.91
N LEU A 118 45.33 -12.59 -2.47
CA LEU A 118 45.98 -12.61 -3.78
C LEU A 118 47.50 -12.63 -3.64
N CYS A 119 48.19 -13.28 -4.58
CA CYS A 119 49.64 -13.14 -4.68
C CYS A 119 50.00 -11.69 -5.05
N LYS A 120 51.22 -11.25 -4.69
CA LYS A 120 51.70 -9.87 -4.92
C LYS A 120 51.48 -9.37 -6.36
N LYS A 121 51.74 -10.24 -7.35
CA LYS A 121 51.51 -9.91 -8.77
C LYS A 121 50.04 -9.62 -9.07
N CYS A 122 49.14 -10.51 -8.64
CA CYS A 122 47.70 -10.35 -8.86
C CYS A 122 47.13 -9.16 -8.07
N ASN A 123 47.62 -8.89 -6.86
CA ASN A 123 47.23 -7.72 -6.08
C ASN A 123 47.63 -6.40 -6.78
N ASN A 124 48.86 -6.35 -7.31
CA ASN A 124 49.31 -5.21 -8.10
C ASN A 124 48.48 -5.04 -9.38
N HIS A 125 48.13 -6.13 -10.06
CA HIS A 125 47.23 -6.12 -11.22
C HIS A 125 45.86 -5.52 -10.88
N GLN A 126 45.24 -5.88 -9.73
CA GLN A 126 43.98 -5.26 -9.32
C GLN A 126 44.13 -3.75 -9.09
N THR A 127 45.22 -3.32 -8.46
CA THR A 127 45.50 -1.88 -8.27
C THR A 127 45.66 -1.16 -9.62
N THR A 128 46.37 -1.77 -10.58
CA THR A 128 46.55 -1.20 -11.92
C THR A 128 45.23 -1.11 -12.68
N LYS A 129 44.38 -2.14 -12.62
CA LYS A 129 43.04 -2.12 -13.23
C LYS A 129 42.21 -0.95 -12.70
N ILE A 130 42.17 -0.74 -11.39
CA ILE A 130 41.43 0.38 -10.77
C ILE A 130 41.96 1.72 -11.27
N LYS A 131 43.28 1.91 -11.29
CA LYS A 131 43.91 3.15 -11.79
C LYS A 131 43.59 3.42 -13.26
N GLN A 132 43.60 2.38 -14.08
CA GLN A 132 43.30 2.49 -15.51
C GLN A 132 41.82 2.77 -15.77
N LEU A 133 40.90 2.11 -15.06
CA LEU A 133 39.48 2.44 -15.13
C LEU A 133 39.20 3.87 -14.67
N ALA A 134 39.84 4.32 -13.59
CA ALA A 134 39.66 5.68 -13.08
C ALA A 134 40.26 6.78 -13.99
N SER A 135 41.16 6.42 -14.91
CA SER A 135 41.75 7.33 -15.89
C SER A 135 41.17 7.17 -17.29
N PHE A 136 40.11 6.36 -17.44
CA PHE A 136 39.42 6.21 -18.71
C PHE A 136 38.76 7.52 -19.12
N SER A 137 38.94 7.89 -20.39
CA SER A 137 38.24 8.98 -21.04
C SER A 137 37.66 8.45 -22.36
N PRO A 138 36.36 8.62 -22.61
CA PRO A 138 35.75 8.19 -23.87
C PRO A 138 36.36 8.98 -25.03
N ARG A 139 36.37 8.37 -26.23
CA ARG A 139 36.70 9.06 -27.48
C ARG A 139 35.51 9.84 -27.99
N GLU A 140 34.32 9.25 -27.90
CA GLU A 140 33.05 9.88 -28.23
C GLU A 140 32.11 9.82 -27.02
N GLU A 141 31.73 10.97 -26.46
CA GLU A 141 30.85 11.05 -25.27
C GLU A 141 29.53 10.29 -25.46
N GLY A 142 28.96 10.32 -26.68
CA GLY A 142 27.72 9.61 -27.01
C GLY A 142 27.84 8.08 -27.03
N LYS A 143 29.06 7.53 -26.94
CA LYS A 143 29.34 6.08 -26.91
C LYS A 143 30.04 5.65 -25.62
N TYR A 144 30.02 6.50 -24.58
CA TYR A 144 30.70 6.23 -23.32
C TYR A 144 30.44 4.81 -22.78
N ASP A 145 29.17 4.40 -22.70
CA ASP A 145 28.76 3.10 -22.15
C ASP A 145 29.33 1.90 -22.93
N GLU A 146 29.43 2.00 -24.25
CA GLU A 146 29.99 0.95 -25.08
C GLU A 146 31.52 0.91 -24.95
N GLU A 147 32.16 2.07 -25.02
CA GLU A 147 33.63 2.19 -24.94
C GLU A 147 34.16 1.74 -23.57
N ILE A 148 33.50 2.12 -22.46
CA ILE A 148 33.92 1.74 -21.11
C ILE A 148 33.79 0.23 -20.89
N GLU A 149 32.74 -0.42 -21.40
CA GLU A 149 32.59 -1.88 -21.23
C GLU A 149 33.60 -2.65 -22.07
N VAL A 150 33.91 -2.20 -23.30
CA VAL A 150 35.00 -2.78 -24.11
C VAL A 150 36.34 -2.61 -23.40
N TYR A 151 36.63 -1.43 -22.87
CA TYR A 151 37.85 -1.14 -22.15
C TYR A 151 37.99 -1.99 -20.88
N LYS A 152 36.93 -2.08 -20.08
CA LYS A 152 36.86 -2.94 -18.89
C LYS A 152 37.08 -4.40 -19.25
N HIS A 153 36.48 -4.91 -20.32
CA HIS A 153 36.73 -6.27 -20.78
C HIS A 153 38.20 -6.49 -21.15
N HIS A 154 38.81 -5.54 -21.87
CA HIS A 154 40.24 -5.58 -22.18
C HIS A 154 41.09 -5.64 -20.90
N LEU A 155 40.80 -4.81 -19.90
CA LEU A 155 41.51 -4.81 -18.62
C LEU A 155 41.36 -6.12 -17.85
N GLU A 156 40.17 -6.72 -17.85
CA GLU A 156 39.95 -8.04 -17.24
C GLU A 156 40.80 -9.14 -17.89
N GLN A 157 40.94 -9.11 -19.21
CA GLN A 157 41.77 -10.09 -19.94
C GLN A 157 43.27 -9.85 -19.74
N THR A 158 43.70 -8.60 -19.86
CA THR A 158 45.12 -8.21 -19.74
C THR A 158 45.66 -8.45 -18.32
N TYR A 159 44.86 -8.13 -17.30
CA TYR A 159 45.25 -8.21 -15.89
C TYR A 159 44.54 -9.33 -15.13
N LYS A 160 44.29 -10.46 -15.81
CA LYS A 160 43.66 -11.63 -15.22
C LYS A 160 44.40 -12.16 -13.99
N LEU A 161 43.64 -12.76 -13.07
CA LEU A 161 44.19 -13.49 -11.94
C LEU A 161 44.91 -14.76 -12.41
N CYS A 162 45.95 -15.17 -11.68
CA CYS A 162 46.51 -16.51 -11.87
C CYS A 162 45.53 -17.57 -11.34
N ARG A 163 45.65 -18.80 -11.86
CA ARG A 163 44.73 -19.91 -11.51
C ARG A 163 44.57 -20.12 -9.98
N PRO A 164 45.65 -20.12 -9.16
CA PRO A 164 45.50 -20.24 -7.71
C PRO A 164 44.71 -19.09 -7.07
N CYS A 165 45.01 -17.85 -7.44
CA CYS A 165 44.31 -16.67 -6.91
C CYS A 165 42.84 -16.64 -7.33
N GLN A 166 42.54 -17.03 -8.57
CA GLN A 166 41.16 -17.15 -9.04
C GLN A 166 40.37 -18.19 -8.22
N ALA A 167 40.95 -19.38 -8.02
CA ALA A 167 40.31 -20.42 -7.20
C ALA A 167 40.10 -19.97 -5.74
N ALA A 168 41.07 -19.24 -5.17
CA ALA A 168 40.97 -18.70 -3.81
C ALA A 168 39.83 -17.68 -3.69
N VAL A 169 39.70 -16.76 -4.66
CA VAL A 169 38.61 -15.78 -4.73
C VAL A 169 37.26 -16.48 -4.86
N GLU A 170 37.11 -17.42 -5.79
CA GLU A 170 35.86 -18.16 -6.00
C GLU A 170 35.45 -18.95 -4.74
N TYR A 171 36.41 -19.60 -4.09
CA TYR A 171 36.19 -20.29 -2.82
C TYR A 171 35.70 -19.32 -1.74
N TYR A 172 36.38 -18.18 -1.57
CA TYR A 172 36.05 -17.22 -0.52
C TYR A 172 34.67 -16.59 -0.74
N ILE A 173 34.34 -16.18 -1.97
CA ILE A 173 33.01 -15.66 -2.34
C ILE A 173 31.94 -16.73 -2.07
N LYS A 174 32.18 -17.99 -2.46
CA LYS A 174 31.24 -19.09 -2.21
C LYS A 174 31.04 -19.33 -0.71
N HIS A 175 32.12 -19.26 0.07
CA HIS A 175 32.08 -19.38 1.52
C HIS A 175 31.25 -18.25 2.15
N GLN A 176 31.55 -16.99 1.83
CA GLN A 176 30.80 -15.83 2.31
C GLN A 176 29.32 -15.90 1.93
N ASN A 177 29.00 -16.25 0.69
CA ASN A 177 27.62 -16.41 0.24
C ASN A 177 26.86 -17.48 1.03
N ARG A 178 27.52 -18.58 1.39
CA ARG A 178 26.92 -19.61 2.25
C ARG A 178 26.63 -19.07 3.65
N GLN A 179 27.57 -18.33 4.24
CA GLN A 179 27.41 -17.72 5.57
C GLN A 179 26.28 -16.69 5.57
N LEU A 180 26.26 -15.77 4.59
CA LEU A 180 25.21 -14.76 4.45
C LEU A 180 23.83 -15.40 4.24
N ARG A 181 23.71 -16.43 3.40
CA ARG A 181 22.45 -17.16 3.22
C ARG A 181 21.96 -17.80 4.53
N ALA A 182 22.86 -18.37 5.32
CA ALA A 182 22.52 -18.93 6.63
C ALA A 182 22.02 -17.85 7.61
N LEU A 183 22.69 -16.69 7.64
CA LEU A 183 22.29 -15.54 8.47
C LEU A 183 20.96 -14.92 8.02
N LEU A 184 20.75 -14.76 6.71
CA LEU A 184 19.48 -14.26 6.18
C LEU A 184 18.34 -15.22 6.52
N LEU A 185 18.57 -16.52 6.38
CA LEU A 185 17.59 -17.54 6.73
C LEU A 185 17.25 -17.53 8.23
N SER A 186 18.25 -17.43 9.10
CA SER A 186 18.01 -17.32 10.55
C SER A 186 17.27 -16.03 10.91
N HIS A 187 17.58 -14.92 10.26
CA HIS A 187 16.84 -13.66 10.41
C HIS A 187 15.38 -13.80 9.94
N HIS A 188 15.12 -14.48 8.81
CA HIS A 188 13.76 -14.77 8.35
C HIS A 188 12.97 -15.62 9.36
N PHE A 189 13.61 -16.62 9.97
CA PHE A 189 12.97 -17.44 11.02
C PHE A 189 12.71 -16.62 12.29
N LYS A 190 13.70 -15.86 12.77
CA LYS A 190 13.55 -15.00 13.95
C LYS A 190 12.48 -13.93 13.76
N ARG A 191 12.42 -13.30 12.58
CA ARG A 191 11.37 -12.34 12.24
C ARG A 191 9.98 -12.98 12.24
N ARG A 192 9.87 -14.20 11.71
CA ARG A 192 8.60 -14.95 11.74
C ARG A 192 8.18 -15.31 13.17
N GLU A 193 9.12 -15.63 14.04
CA GLU A 193 8.86 -15.86 15.46
C GLU A 193 8.43 -14.57 16.17
N THR A 194 9.11 -13.45 15.95
CA THR A 194 8.72 -12.15 16.54
C THR A 194 7.35 -11.68 16.04
N ASP A 195 7.03 -11.87 14.75
CA ASP A 195 5.72 -11.56 14.20
C ASP A 195 4.63 -12.44 14.83
N LYS A 196 4.94 -13.71 15.11
CA LYS A 196 4.03 -14.63 15.80
C LYS A 196 3.82 -14.21 17.27
N THR A 197 4.89 -13.84 17.97
CA THR A 197 4.84 -13.40 19.38
C THR A 197 4.16 -12.03 19.52
N TYR A 198 4.40 -11.10 18.60
CA TYR A 198 3.71 -9.80 18.55
C TYR A 198 2.20 -9.96 18.27
N ALA A 199 1.84 -10.82 17.31
CA ALA A 199 0.43 -11.16 17.07
C ALA A 199 -0.22 -11.86 18.27
N GLN A 200 0.52 -12.68 19.01
CA GLN A 200 0.03 -13.35 20.21
C GLN A 200 -0.16 -12.37 21.38
N ASN A 201 0.76 -11.42 21.57
CA ASN A 201 0.69 -10.41 22.63
C ASN A 201 -0.39 -9.33 22.38
N LEU A 202 -0.62 -8.94 21.11
CA LEU A 202 -1.77 -8.09 20.75
C LEU A 202 -3.11 -8.80 21.03
N CYS A 203 -3.17 -10.11 20.81
CA CYS A 203 -4.36 -10.90 21.11
C CYS A 203 -4.60 -11.10 22.62
N SER A 204 -3.55 -11.07 23.45
CA SER A 204 -3.66 -11.18 24.91
C SER A 204 -4.08 -9.88 25.60
N SER A 205 -3.94 -8.73 24.95
CA SER A 205 -4.28 -7.42 25.52
C SER A 205 -5.74 -7.00 25.27
N SER A 206 -6.47 -7.75 24.44
CA SER A 206 -7.89 -7.53 24.13
C SER A 206 -8.73 -8.71 24.62
N SER A 207 -8.62 -9.02 25.90
CA SER A 207 -9.32 -10.08 26.60
C SER A 207 -10.78 -9.70 26.90
N SER A 208 -11.64 -9.68 25.87
CA SER A 208 -13.10 -9.84 26.04
C SER A 208 -13.81 -10.16 24.72
N ALA A 209 -13.39 -11.22 24.01
CA ALA A 209 -14.21 -12.06 23.13
C ALA A 209 -13.27 -12.93 22.28
N SER A 210 -12.92 -14.11 22.78
CA SER A 210 -12.15 -15.10 22.04
C SER A 210 -13.01 -15.75 20.95
N ILE A 211 -13.23 -15.05 19.84
CA ILE A 211 -13.64 -15.68 18.59
C ILE A 211 -12.37 -15.84 17.77
N THR A 212 -12.07 -17.06 17.34
CA THR A 212 -10.94 -17.33 16.46
C THR A 212 -11.04 -16.39 15.24
N THR A 213 -10.03 -15.53 15.00
CA THR A 213 -10.00 -14.58 13.88
C THR A 213 -10.42 -15.16 12.52
N PRO A 214 -10.16 -16.43 12.16
CA PRO A 214 -10.75 -17.04 10.95
C PRO A 214 -12.27 -17.20 11.00
N ALA A 215 -12.86 -17.63 12.13
CA ALA A 215 -14.30 -17.79 12.26
C ALA A 215 -15.04 -16.45 12.21
N GLN A 216 -14.48 -15.41 12.82
CA GLN A 216 -15.04 -14.05 12.76
C GLN A 216 -15.08 -13.51 11.33
N VAL A 217 -14.02 -13.71 10.54
CA VAL A 217 -13.99 -13.29 9.12
C VAL A 217 -15.00 -14.08 8.29
N ILE A 218 -15.16 -15.38 8.53
CA ILE A 218 -16.17 -16.20 7.84
C ILE A 218 -17.58 -15.71 8.18
N PHE A 219 -17.86 -15.43 9.46
CA PHE A 219 -19.14 -14.91 9.92
C PHE A 219 -19.46 -13.56 9.27
N LEU A 220 -18.51 -12.62 9.22
CA LEU A 220 -18.70 -11.32 8.58
C LEU A 220 -18.98 -11.43 7.08
N ARG A 221 -18.32 -12.37 6.38
CA ARG A 221 -18.61 -12.65 4.95
C ARG A 221 -20.01 -13.20 4.75
N PHE A 222 -20.45 -14.09 5.65
CA PHE A 222 -21.80 -14.63 5.62
C PHE A 222 -22.84 -13.54 5.89
N LEU A 223 -22.60 -12.65 6.86
CA LEU A 223 -23.48 -11.52 7.16
C LEU A 223 -23.60 -10.54 5.98
N ALA A 224 -22.48 -10.24 5.31
CA ALA A 224 -22.50 -9.44 4.09
C ALA A 224 -23.34 -10.13 3.01
N PHE A 225 -23.13 -11.43 2.76
CA PHE A 225 -23.96 -12.19 1.82
C PHE A 225 -25.46 -12.11 2.14
N LEU A 226 -25.85 -12.33 3.40
CA LEU A 226 -27.26 -12.23 3.83
C LEU A 226 -27.86 -10.84 3.60
N SER A 227 -27.08 -9.79 3.84
CA SER A 227 -27.49 -8.40 3.59
C SER A 227 -27.77 -8.17 2.10
N CYS A 228 -26.97 -8.77 1.22
CA CYS A 228 -27.17 -8.69 -0.23
C CYS A 228 -28.38 -9.51 -0.69
N ALA A 229 -28.52 -10.73 -0.18
CA ALA A 229 -29.66 -11.59 -0.47
C ALA A 229 -30.99 -10.94 -0.05
N PHE A 230 -31.01 -10.24 1.08
CA PHE A 230 -32.15 -9.45 1.52
C PHE A 230 -32.50 -8.35 0.51
N LEU A 231 -31.53 -7.58 0.01
CA LEU A 231 -31.78 -6.55 -1.01
C LEU A 231 -32.29 -7.12 -2.34
N VAL A 232 -31.77 -8.28 -2.78
CA VAL A 232 -32.30 -8.99 -3.95
C VAL A 232 -33.75 -9.42 -3.71
N LEU A 233 -34.05 -9.96 -2.53
CA LEU A 233 -35.40 -10.38 -2.16
C LEU A 233 -36.38 -9.20 -2.16
N MET A 234 -35.98 -8.05 -1.61
CA MET A 234 -36.77 -6.82 -1.67
C MET A 234 -37.05 -6.38 -3.11
N ALA A 235 -36.04 -6.48 -3.99
CA ALA A 235 -36.18 -6.09 -5.40
C ALA A 235 -37.09 -7.06 -6.19
N LEU A 236 -37.15 -8.34 -5.80
CA LEU A 236 -38.04 -9.34 -6.40
C LEU A 236 -39.50 -9.19 -5.94
N TYR A 237 -39.73 -8.92 -4.65
CA TYR A 237 -41.08 -8.84 -4.08
C TYR A 237 -41.71 -7.44 -4.13
N GLY A 238 -40.92 -6.39 -4.41
CA GLY A 238 -41.42 -5.04 -4.64
C GLY A 238 -42.25 -4.49 -3.47
N SER A 239 -43.53 -4.21 -3.70
CA SER A 239 -44.44 -3.69 -2.66
C SER A 239 -45.00 -4.77 -1.72
N GLY A 240 -44.94 -6.03 -2.11
CA GLY A 240 -45.51 -7.16 -1.36
C GLY A 240 -44.73 -7.44 -0.07
N ASP A 241 -45.45 -7.82 0.97
CA ASP A 241 -44.85 -8.35 2.19
C ASP A 241 -44.87 -9.90 2.13
N PRO A 242 -43.71 -10.56 2.02
CA PRO A 242 -43.62 -12.01 1.94
C PRO A 242 -44.05 -12.70 3.25
N PHE A 243 -44.18 -11.95 4.35
CA PHE A 243 -44.59 -12.44 5.66
C PHE A 243 -46.08 -12.19 5.95
N SER A 244 -46.80 -11.51 5.06
CA SER A 244 -48.24 -11.27 5.22
C SER A 244 -49.05 -12.52 4.87
N LEU A 245 -49.71 -13.12 5.86
CA LEU A 245 -50.56 -14.31 5.68
C LEU A 245 -51.88 -14.01 4.92
N SER A 246 -52.24 -12.74 4.73
CA SER A 246 -53.46 -12.29 4.05
C SER A 246 -53.16 -11.51 2.77
N ALA A 247 -53.15 -12.21 1.64
CA ALA A 247 -53.52 -11.64 0.34
C ALA A 247 -53.97 -12.77 -0.58
N ALA A 248 -55.08 -12.51 -1.29
CA ALA A 248 -55.85 -13.38 -2.19
C ALA A 248 -56.95 -14.26 -1.55
N VAL A 249 -58.04 -13.63 -1.10
CA VAL A 249 -59.39 -14.21 -1.22
C VAL A 249 -59.99 -13.64 -2.50
N PRO A 250 -60.26 -14.43 -3.56
CA PRO A 250 -61.10 -13.96 -4.66
C PRO A 250 -62.55 -13.88 -4.19
N ALA A 251 -63.19 -12.73 -4.41
CA ALA A 251 -64.61 -12.52 -4.10
C ALA A 251 -65.52 -13.47 -4.91
N PRO A 252 -66.65 -13.93 -4.35
CA PRO A 252 -67.58 -14.80 -5.07
C PRO A 252 -68.49 -13.94 -5.96
N VAL A 253 -68.53 -14.22 -7.27
CA VAL A 253 -69.56 -13.67 -8.16
C VAL A 253 -70.34 -14.82 -8.79
N SER A 254 -71.62 -14.81 -8.42
CA SER A 254 -72.84 -15.48 -8.92
C SER A 254 -72.84 -16.20 -10.28
N SER A 255 -73.53 -17.34 -10.27
CA SER A 255 -74.34 -18.00 -11.34
C SER A 255 -75.13 -16.99 -12.22
N ASP A 256 -75.41 -17.18 -13.53
CA ASP A 256 -75.86 -18.38 -14.27
C ASP A 256 -75.80 -18.10 -15.84
N PRO A 257 -76.44 -18.82 -16.80
CA PRO A 257 -75.76 -19.76 -17.71
C PRO A 257 -75.74 -19.41 -19.23
N ALA A 258 -74.90 -20.19 -19.95
CA ALA A 258 -74.95 -20.61 -21.36
C ALA A 258 -74.81 -19.59 -22.52
N SER A 259 -73.75 -19.73 -23.33
CA SER A 259 -73.84 -19.61 -24.81
C SER A 259 -72.61 -20.22 -25.51
N ILE A 260 -72.91 -21.00 -26.54
CA ILE A 260 -72.03 -21.82 -27.39
C ILE A 260 -71.36 -20.96 -28.48
N ARG A 261 -70.03 -21.06 -28.66
CA ARG A 261 -69.42 -21.08 -30.02
C ARG A 261 -68.00 -21.66 -30.05
N ASN A 262 -67.87 -22.74 -30.82
CA ASN A 262 -66.62 -23.36 -31.28
C ASN A 262 -65.76 -22.40 -32.12
N ARG A 263 -64.41 -22.54 -32.07
CA ARG A 263 -63.57 -23.12 -33.17
C ARG A 263 -62.07 -22.77 -33.03
N THR A 264 -61.30 -23.80 -32.66
CA THR A 264 -60.01 -24.29 -33.20
C THR A 264 -58.81 -23.35 -33.46
N GLY A 265 -57.68 -23.63 -32.77
CA GLY A 265 -56.33 -23.17 -33.15
C GLY A 265 -55.21 -23.50 -32.14
N THR A 266 -54.64 -24.70 -32.25
CA THR A 266 -53.25 -25.16 -32.00
C THR A 266 -52.30 -24.49 -30.97
N SER A 267 -51.98 -25.28 -29.94
CA SER A 267 -50.73 -25.49 -29.17
C SER A 267 -49.95 -24.37 -28.44
N SER A 268 -49.69 -24.71 -27.16
CA SER A 268 -48.48 -24.49 -26.33
C SER A 268 -48.13 -23.08 -25.86
N HIS A 269 -48.52 -22.76 -24.61
CA HIS A 269 -47.65 -22.31 -23.52
C HIS A 269 -48.53 -21.88 -22.32
N THR A 270 -48.77 -22.81 -21.39
CA THR A 270 -49.42 -22.53 -20.10
C THR A 270 -48.48 -23.06 -19.02
N ASP A 271 -47.44 -22.31 -18.65
CA ASP A 271 -46.50 -22.71 -17.57
C ASP A 271 -45.78 -21.51 -16.93
N LEU A 272 -46.45 -20.37 -16.74
CA LEU A 272 -45.86 -19.25 -15.97
C LEU A 272 -46.67 -18.82 -14.74
N GLU A 273 -47.97 -19.17 -14.65
CA GLU A 273 -48.78 -18.90 -13.46
C GLU A 273 -48.76 -20.02 -12.41
N ASN A 274 -48.32 -21.23 -12.77
CA ASN A 274 -48.27 -22.37 -11.85
C ASN A 274 -47.00 -22.40 -10.98
N ASP A 275 -45.85 -21.93 -11.47
CA ASP A 275 -44.59 -21.97 -10.69
C ASP A 275 -44.56 -20.96 -9.54
N THR A 276 -45.18 -19.79 -9.72
CA THR A 276 -45.35 -18.78 -8.67
C THR A 276 -46.38 -19.20 -7.63
N SER A 277 -47.43 -19.93 -8.01
CA SER A 277 -48.48 -20.38 -7.06
C SER A 277 -48.00 -21.53 -6.17
N VAL A 278 -47.21 -22.47 -6.71
CA VAL A 278 -46.62 -23.59 -5.96
C VAL A 278 -45.55 -23.12 -4.98
N THR A 279 -44.71 -22.16 -5.37
CA THR A 279 -43.71 -21.57 -4.48
C THR A 279 -44.36 -20.75 -3.36
N VAL A 280 -45.40 -19.96 -3.66
CA VAL A 280 -46.15 -19.19 -2.65
C VAL A 280 -46.90 -20.09 -1.67
N ALA A 281 -47.44 -21.22 -2.13
CA ALA A 281 -48.06 -22.22 -1.25
C ALA A 281 -47.03 -22.88 -0.31
N GLY A 282 -45.87 -23.31 -0.84
CA GLY A 282 -44.80 -23.89 -0.03
C GLY A 282 -44.19 -22.93 1.00
N TRP A 283 -44.02 -21.64 0.64
CA TRP A 283 -43.57 -20.60 1.56
C TRP A 283 -44.58 -20.34 2.69
N ARG A 284 -45.88 -20.37 2.38
CA ARG A 284 -46.94 -20.21 3.38
C ARG A 284 -46.93 -21.35 4.40
N GLU A 285 -46.68 -22.57 3.96
CA GLU A 285 -46.63 -23.72 4.89
C GLU A 285 -45.37 -23.71 5.74
N LEU A 286 -44.27 -23.18 5.22
CA LEU A 286 -43.05 -22.95 5.99
C LEU A 286 -43.25 -21.86 7.05
N LEU A 287 -43.96 -20.77 6.73
CA LEU A 287 -44.29 -19.70 7.69
C LEU A 287 -45.17 -20.22 8.84
N ARG A 288 -46.05 -21.19 8.59
CA ARG A 288 -46.87 -21.84 9.63
C ARG A 288 -46.07 -22.72 10.60
N LEU A 289 -44.85 -23.13 10.21
CA LEU A 289 -43.95 -23.89 11.08
C LEU A 289 -43.11 -23.01 12.01
N LEU A 290 -43.07 -21.69 11.78
CA LEU A 290 -42.36 -20.76 12.64
C LEU A 290 -43.26 -20.26 13.79
N PRO A 291 -42.70 -20.02 14.99
CA PRO A 291 -43.44 -19.36 16.08
C PRO A 291 -43.99 -18.01 15.64
N GLU A 292 -45.22 -17.68 16.06
CA GLU A 292 -45.89 -16.41 15.68
C GLU A 292 -45.03 -15.18 16.01
N GLN A 293 -44.37 -15.19 17.17
CA GLN A 293 -43.43 -14.15 17.59
C GLN A 293 -42.26 -13.94 16.61
N MET A 294 -41.79 -15.00 15.96
CA MET A 294 -40.69 -14.95 15.00
C MET A 294 -41.16 -14.38 13.66
N VAL A 295 -42.38 -14.69 13.24
CA VAL A 295 -42.99 -14.12 12.03
C VAL A 295 -43.24 -12.62 12.20
N GLU A 296 -43.74 -12.18 13.36
CA GLU A 296 -43.90 -10.76 13.69
C GLU A 296 -42.56 -10.00 13.70
N ASN A 297 -41.51 -10.59 14.28
CA ASN A 297 -40.19 -9.99 14.27
C ASN A 297 -39.61 -9.90 12.84
N LEU A 298 -39.86 -10.91 11.99
CA LEU A 298 -39.42 -10.92 10.59
C LEU A 298 -40.17 -9.91 9.73
N SER A 299 -41.49 -9.76 9.93
CA SER A 299 -42.29 -8.74 9.23
C SER A 299 -41.88 -7.32 9.65
N ALA A 300 -41.61 -7.11 10.94
CA ALA A 300 -41.07 -5.84 11.44
C ALA A 300 -39.68 -5.53 10.84
N ALA A 301 -38.80 -6.53 10.78
CA ALA A 301 -37.48 -6.39 10.16
C ALA A 301 -37.57 -6.13 8.64
N TRP A 302 -38.52 -6.77 7.94
CA TRP A 302 -38.80 -6.52 6.52
C TRP A 302 -39.27 -5.09 6.28
N ALA A 303 -40.25 -4.61 7.07
CA ALA A 303 -40.74 -3.24 6.99
C ALA A 303 -39.63 -2.21 7.28
N TYR A 304 -38.79 -2.47 8.29
CA TYR A 304 -37.64 -1.63 8.61
C TYR A 304 -36.63 -1.58 7.47
N GLY A 305 -36.27 -2.73 6.90
CA GLY A 305 -35.34 -2.85 5.78
C GLY A 305 -35.86 -2.19 4.50
N LYS A 306 -37.16 -2.29 4.23
CA LYS A 306 -37.84 -1.60 3.12
C LYS A 306 -37.67 -0.09 3.20
N ASN A 307 -37.82 0.48 4.41
CA ASN A 307 -37.68 1.91 4.63
C ASN A 307 -36.22 2.38 4.59
N HIS A 308 -35.26 1.50 4.87
CA HIS A 308 -33.84 1.81 5.05
C HIS A 308 -32.89 1.02 4.14
N GLN A 309 -33.22 0.84 2.86
CA GLN A 309 -32.38 0.11 1.90
C GLN A 309 -30.92 0.63 1.82
N ILE A 310 -30.70 1.95 1.93
CA ILE A 310 -29.37 2.55 1.97
C ILE A 310 -28.59 2.09 3.20
N ALA A 311 -29.23 2.02 4.37
CA ALA A 311 -28.57 1.58 5.60
C ALA A 311 -28.13 0.12 5.48
N VAL A 312 -28.94 -0.73 4.85
CA VAL A 312 -28.57 -2.13 4.56
C VAL A 312 -27.37 -2.18 3.61
N ALA A 313 -27.33 -1.34 2.57
CA ALA A 313 -26.20 -1.27 1.64
C ALA A 313 -24.89 -0.78 2.32
N VAL A 314 -24.99 0.23 3.19
CA VAL A 314 -23.86 0.75 3.96
C VAL A 314 -23.36 -0.30 4.97
N LEU A 315 -24.27 -1.02 5.63
CA LEU A 315 -23.91 -2.11 6.55
C LEU A 315 -23.21 -3.26 5.80
N GLY A 316 -23.70 -3.62 4.61
CA GLY A 316 -23.05 -4.61 3.74
C GLY A 316 -21.64 -4.21 3.33
N LEU A 317 -21.43 -2.94 2.93
CA LEU A 317 -20.10 -2.41 2.62
C LEU A 317 -19.18 -2.42 3.84
N PHE A 318 -19.67 -1.93 4.99
CA PHE A 318 -18.89 -1.85 6.22
C PHE A 318 -18.46 -3.24 6.71
N THR A 319 -19.37 -4.21 6.70
CA THR A 319 -19.05 -5.60 7.07
C THR A 319 -18.01 -6.23 6.13
N CYS A 320 -18.06 -5.92 4.83
CA CYS A 320 -17.07 -6.37 3.85
C CYS A 320 -15.68 -5.75 4.11
N LEU A 321 -15.61 -4.44 4.35
CA LEU A 321 -14.37 -3.74 4.70
C LEU A 321 -13.77 -4.28 6.01
N LEU A 322 -14.61 -4.45 7.04
CA LEU A 322 -14.17 -5.00 8.34
C LEU A 322 -13.61 -6.42 8.19
N ALA A 323 -14.24 -7.27 7.38
CA ALA A 323 -13.73 -8.60 7.08
C ALA A 323 -12.35 -8.56 6.40
N MET A 324 -12.10 -7.59 5.50
CA MET A 324 -10.79 -7.39 4.86
C MET A 324 -9.72 -6.92 5.85
N PHE A 325 -10.06 -5.96 6.72
CA PHE A 325 -9.13 -5.47 7.76
C PHE A 325 -8.74 -6.59 8.72
N LEU A 326 -9.69 -7.40 9.18
CA LEU A 326 -9.44 -8.51 10.09
C LEU A 326 -8.70 -9.69 9.44
N ALA A 327 -8.87 -9.92 8.12
CA ALA A 327 -8.13 -10.95 7.40
C ALA A 327 -6.63 -10.62 7.26
N GLY A 328 -6.27 -9.33 7.20
CA GLY A 328 -4.90 -8.85 7.07
C GLY A 328 -4.28 -9.09 5.68
N ARG A 329 -3.11 -8.50 5.43
CA ARG A 329 -2.43 -8.50 4.11
C ARG A 329 -2.11 -9.90 3.56
N ILE A 330 -2.03 -10.92 4.41
CA ILE A 330 -1.59 -12.27 4.03
C ILE A 330 -2.78 -13.16 3.61
N ARG A 331 -4.03 -12.80 3.97
CA ARG A 331 -5.24 -13.59 3.65
C ARG A 331 -6.23 -12.86 2.75
N LEU A 332 -5.93 -11.63 2.34
CA LEU A 332 -6.77 -10.86 1.42
C LEU A 332 -6.86 -11.56 0.06
N ARG A 333 -8.08 -11.84 -0.39
CA ARG A 333 -8.31 -12.44 -1.71
C ARG A 333 -8.82 -11.38 -2.67
N ARG A 334 -8.47 -11.52 -3.95
CA ARG A 334 -8.99 -10.65 -5.01
C ARG A 334 -10.52 -10.60 -4.99
N ILE A 335 -11.18 -11.72 -4.65
CA ILE A 335 -12.64 -11.80 -4.54
C ILE A 335 -13.24 -10.88 -3.45
N ASP A 336 -12.52 -10.66 -2.34
CA ASP A 336 -12.98 -9.78 -1.26
C ASP A 336 -12.96 -8.30 -1.70
N ALA A 337 -11.95 -7.93 -2.51
CA ALA A 337 -11.86 -6.61 -3.12
C ALA A 337 -12.97 -6.38 -4.16
N PHE A 338 -13.22 -7.36 -5.04
CA PHE A 338 -14.34 -7.30 -6.00
C PHE A 338 -15.70 -7.18 -5.29
N ALA A 339 -15.92 -7.92 -4.21
CA ALA A 339 -17.14 -7.83 -3.41
C ALA A 339 -17.32 -6.43 -2.80
N SER A 340 -16.25 -5.82 -2.27
CA SER A 340 -16.29 -4.48 -1.70
C SER A 340 -16.61 -3.41 -2.74
N VAL A 341 -16.03 -3.52 -3.94
CA VAL A 341 -16.36 -2.61 -5.06
C VAL A 341 -17.82 -2.75 -5.47
N LEU A 342 -18.34 -3.98 -5.58
CA LEU A 342 -19.75 -4.21 -5.90
C LEU A 342 -20.68 -3.61 -4.84
N TRP A 343 -20.36 -3.78 -3.55
CA TRP A 343 -21.09 -3.13 -2.45
C TRP A 343 -21.10 -1.61 -2.55
N PHE A 344 -19.96 -1.02 -2.92
CA PHE A 344 -19.87 0.43 -3.13
C PHE A 344 -20.74 0.89 -4.32
N VAL A 345 -20.78 0.12 -5.40
CA VAL A 345 -21.66 0.43 -6.56
C VAL A 345 -23.13 0.30 -6.15
N VAL A 346 -23.52 -0.77 -5.42
CA VAL A 346 -24.90 -0.94 -4.90
C VAL A 346 -25.30 0.25 -4.02
N MET A 347 -24.44 0.64 -3.07
CA MET A 347 -24.67 1.82 -2.23
C MET A 347 -24.83 3.09 -3.07
N SER A 348 -23.97 3.30 -4.07
CA SER A 348 -24.01 4.47 -4.95
C SER A 348 -25.30 4.54 -5.77
N LEU A 349 -25.81 3.40 -6.25
CA LEU A 349 -27.08 3.34 -6.99
C LEU A 349 -28.28 3.69 -6.09
N HIS A 350 -28.31 3.19 -4.84
CA HIS A 350 -29.35 3.56 -3.87
C HIS A 350 -29.27 5.04 -3.45
N LEU A 351 -28.07 5.62 -3.39
CA LEU A 351 -27.91 7.06 -3.18
C LEU A 351 -28.42 7.85 -4.39
N ALA A 352 -28.04 7.46 -5.61
CA ALA A 352 -28.47 8.12 -6.84
C ALA A 352 -29.99 8.20 -6.96
N GLU A 353 -30.70 7.11 -6.63
CA GLU A 353 -32.17 7.08 -6.58
C GLU A 353 -32.77 8.11 -5.61
N ARG A 354 -32.17 8.31 -4.42
CA ARG A 354 -32.65 9.32 -3.45
C ARG A 354 -32.38 10.76 -3.89
N TYR A 355 -31.29 10.99 -4.64
CA TYR A 355 -30.91 12.32 -5.13
C TYR A 355 -31.64 12.70 -6.42
N LEU A 356 -31.94 11.74 -7.30
CA LEU A 356 -32.70 11.93 -8.54
C LEU A 356 -34.21 11.95 -8.26
N LYS A 357 -34.68 12.98 -7.55
CA LYS A 357 -36.09 13.14 -7.16
C LYS A 357 -37.05 13.49 -8.30
N MET A 358 -36.56 13.81 -9.51
CA MET A 358 -37.41 14.39 -10.56
C MET A 358 -37.87 13.43 -11.65
N GLU A 359 -37.21 12.29 -11.86
CA GLU A 359 -37.66 11.21 -12.75
C GLU A 359 -36.69 10.04 -12.54
N THR A 360 -37.10 9.00 -11.81
CA THR A 360 -36.27 7.80 -11.66
C THR A 360 -36.23 7.06 -13.00
N PRO A 361 -35.07 6.95 -13.66
CA PRO A 361 -35.01 6.31 -14.96
C PRO A 361 -35.31 4.80 -14.85
N ASN A 362 -36.10 4.23 -15.75
CA ASN A 362 -36.40 2.78 -15.75
C ASN A 362 -35.15 1.89 -15.84
N TRP A 363 -34.03 2.41 -16.37
CA TRP A 363 -32.76 1.69 -16.39
C TRP A 363 -32.11 1.58 -15.01
N LEU A 364 -32.41 2.49 -14.07
CA LEU A 364 -31.82 2.54 -12.74
C LEU A 364 -32.24 1.34 -11.89
N ASP A 365 -33.51 0.96 -11.94
CA ASP A 365 -34.02 -0.22 -11.22
C ASP A 365 -33.44 -1.51 -11.79
N THR A 366 -33.34 -1.60 -13.12
CA THR A 366 -32.69 -2.73 -13.80
C THR A 366 -31.21 -2.82 -13.42
N ALA A 367 -30.50 -1.69 -13.36
CA ALA A 367 -29.09 -1.62 -12.96
C ALA A 367 -28.90 -1.97 -11.48
N LYS A 368 -29.79 -1.49 -10.59
CA LYS A 368 -29.80 -1.83 -9.15
C LYS A 368 -29.99 -3.32 -8.95
N PHE A 369 -30.99 -3.91 -9.61
CA PHE A 369 -31.25 -5.35 -9.51
C PHE A 369 -30.06 -6.17 -10.04
N GLY A 370 -29.55 -5.85 -11.22
CA GLY A 370 -28.40 -6.55 -11.83
C GLY A 370 -27.15 -6.47 -10.96
N THR A 371 -26.82 -5.27 -10.46
CA THR A 371 -25.62 -5.06 -9.61
C THR A 371 -25.77 -5.76 -8.26
N THR A 372 -26.96 -5.70 -7.64
CA THR A 372 -27.23 -6.37 -6.36
C THR A 372 -27.19 -7.89 -6.50
N SER A 373 -27.75 -8.44 -7.59
CA SER A 373 -27.67 -9.87 -7.90
C SER A 373 -26.22 -10.35 -8.09
N LEU A 374 -25.43 -9.60 -8.85
CA LEU A 374 -24.00 -9.87 -9.03
C LEU A 374 -23.22 -9.79 -7.70
N CYS A 375 -23.51 -8.77 -6.88
CA CYS A 375 -22.94 -8.62 -5.55
C CYS A 375 -23.29 -9.82 -4.64
N CYS A 376 -24.50 -10.36 -4.76
CA CYS A 376 -24.95 -11.51 -4.00
C CYS A 376 -24.18 -12.79 -4.40
N LEU A 377 -24.01 -13.03 -5.71
CA LEU A 377 -23.24 -14.18 -6.23
C LEU A 377 -21.76 -14.12 -5.81
N VAL A 378 -21.15 -12.94 -5.90
CA VAL A 378 -19.75 -12.74 -5.47
C VAL A 378 -19.63 -12.84 -3.94
N GLY A 379 -20.61 -12.34 -3.19
CA GLY A 379 -20.67 -12.49 -1.74
C GLY A 379 -20.79 -13.96 -1.30
N PHE A 380 -21.63 -14.74 -1.97
CA PHE A 380 -21.77 -16.18 -1.73
C PHE A 380 -20.46 -16.93 -1.96
N THR A 381 -19.82 -16.68 -3.10
CA THR A 381 -18.53 -17.32 -3.41
C THR A 381 -17.43 -16.91 -2.44
N ALA A 382 -17.41 -15.65 -1.97
CA ALA A 382 -16.48 -15.20 -0.93
C ALA A 382 -16.73 -15.88 0.44
N ALA A 383 -18.00 -16.11 0.81
CA ALA A 383 -18.39 -16.79 2.05
C ALA A 383 -18.08 -18.30 2.01
N VAL A 384 -18.39 -18.97 0.91
CA VAL A 384 -18.27 -20.44 0.76
C VAL A 384 -16.85 -20.89 0.42
N ALA A 385 -16.04 -20.04 -0.22
CA ALA A 385 -14.66 -20.38 -0.54
C ALA A 385 -13.78 -20.41 0.73
N THR A 386 -14.10 -21.13 1.79
CA THR A 386 -13.15 -21.36 2.89
C THR A 386 -12.07 -22.32 2.39
N ARG A 387 -10.88 -21.80 2.08
CA ARG A 387 -9.76 -22.61 1.58
C ARG A 387 -9.48 -23.71 2.61
N LYS A 388 -9.51 -24.98 2.20
CA LYS A 388 -8.99 -26.11 2.98
C LYS A 388 -7.65 -25.69 3.58
N SER A 389 -7.46 -25.92 4.88
CA SER A 389 -6.14 -25.77 5.50
C SER A 389 -5.16 -26.57 4.65
N THR A 390 -4.24 -25.91 3.96
CA THR A 390 -3.10 -26.59 3.35
C THR A 390 -2.34 -27.22 4.50
N GLY A 391 -2.62 -28.50 4.74
CA GLY A 391 -1.93 -29.31 5.74
C GLY A 391 -0.44 -29.21 5.51
N HIS A 392 0.31 -29.32 6.61
CA HIS A 392 1.77 -29.40 6.62
C HIS A 392 2.29 -30.16 5.39
N ARG A 393 2.84 -29.44 4.42
CA ARG A 393 3.55 -30.03 3.29
C ARG A 393 4.78 -30.69 3.90
N ARG A 394 4.69 -32.00 4.19
CA ARG A 394 5.81 -32.81 4.66
C ARG A 394 6.98 -32.58 3.72
N TYR A 395 8.04 -32.00 4.25
CA TYR A 395 9.31 -31.84 3.57
C TYR A 395 9.85 -33.26 3.31
N ARG A 396 9.91 -33.67 2.05
CA ARG A 396 10.54 -34.94 1.65
C ARG A 396 12.03 -34.63 1.45
N PRO A 397 12.95 -35.14 2.29
CA PRO A 397 14.37 -35.02 1.99
C PRO A 397 14.66 -35.86 0.75
N ARG A 398 15.36 -35.27 -0.23
CA ARG A 398 16.00 -36.04 -1.29
C ARG A 398 17.33 -36.55 -0.74
N SER A 399 17.48 -37.86 -0.77
CA SER A 399 18.71 -38.62 -0.53
C SER A 399 19.80 -38.25 -1.52
#